data_AF-A0A0F9KZZ8-F1
#
_entry.id   AF-A0A0F9KZZ8-F1
#
_cell.length_a   1.000
_cell.length_b   1.000
_cell.length_c   1.000
_cell.angle_alpha   90.00
_cell.angle_beta   90.00
_cell.angle_gamma   90.00
#
_symmetry.space_group_name_H-M   'P 1'
#
loop_
_entity.id
_entity.type
_entity.pdbx_description
1 polymer ?
#
loop_
_entity_poly.entity_id
_entity_poly.type
_entity_poly.pdbx_seq_one_letter_code
_entity_poly.pdbx_strand_id
1 'polypeptide(L)'
;MNTHWGVEWHSKNRLDGVQRYFMWENGEPLLFPTRQVARSYIAREYGYIRYRADLRREPHGWRMPQAVRVIVELSPYRNGGRE
;
A
#
# COMPACT_ATOMS: atom_id res chain seq x y z
N MET A 1 -20.75 -4.40 -4.28
CA MET A 1 -19.28 -4.26 -4.40
C MET A 1 -18.80 -3.29 -3.34
N ASN A 2 -18.04 -3.77 -2.35
CA ASN A 2 -17.51 -2.94 -1.28
C ASN A 2 -16.28 -2.17 -1.78
N THR A 3 -16.53 -1.01 -2.39
CA THR A 3 -15.47 -0.10 -2.85
C THR A 3 -14.80 0.57 -1.64
N HIS A 4 -13.48 0.48 -1.56
CA HIS A 4 -12.66 1.11 -0.53
C HIS A 4 -11.47 1.85 -1.18
N TRP A 5 -10.68 2.50 -0.34
CA TRP A 5 -9.41 3.10 -0.72
C TRP A 5 -8.27 2.42 0.03
N GLY A 6 -7.39 1.77 -0.72
CA GLY A 6 -6.18 1.14 -0.21
C GLY A 6 -4.98 2.08 -0.20
N VAL A 7 -3.93 1.68 0.51
CA VAL A 7 -2.60 2.31 0.44
C VAL A 7 -1.66 1.42 -0.36
N GLU A 8 -1.13 1.96 -1.46
CA GLU A 8 -0.14 1.29 -2.29
C GLU A 8 1.25 1.89 -2.03
N TRP A 9 2.19 1.04 -1.65
CA TRP A 9 3.60 1.39 -1.59
C TRP A 9 4.21 1.53 -2.98
N HIS A 10 5.18 2.42 -3.13
CA HIS A 10 5.95 2.56 -4.36
C HIS A 10 7.42 2.85 -4.08
N SER A 11 8.32 2.08 -4.67
CA SER A 11 9.75 2.40 -4.72
C SER A 11 10.31 2.18 -6.13
N LYS A 12 11.33 2.97 -6.46
CA LYS A 12 12.08 2.88 -7.71
C LYS A 12 13.56 3.09 -7.45
N ASN A 13 14.35 2.02 -7.57
CA ASN A 13 15.80 2.02 -7.42
C ASN A 13 16.45 1.15 -8.53
N ARG A 14 17.78 1.11 -8.59
CA ARG A 14 18.49 0.33 -9.63
C ARG A 14 18.58 -1.16 -9.32
N LEU A 15 18.61 -1.53 -8.03
CA LEU A 15 18.78 -2.91 -7.57
C LEU A 15 17.53 -3.77 -7.78
N ASP A 16 16.36 -3.25 -7.40
CA ASP A 16 15.07 -3.95 -7.36
C ASP A 16 14.11 -3.49 -8.47
N GLY A 17 14.50 -2.48 -9.25
CA GLY A 17 13.64 -1.87 -10.27
C GLY A 17 12.49 -1.08 -9.65
N VAL A 18 11.26 -1.34 -10.14
CA VAL A 18 10.02 -0.71 -9.64
C VAL A 18 9.25 -1.72 -8.81
N GLN A 19 8.97 -1.38 -7.57
CA GLN A 19 8.18 -2.21 -6.65
C GLN A 19 6.88 -1.50 -6.28
N ARG A 20 5.77 -2.25 -6.33
CA ARG A 20 4.43 -1.78 -5.96
C ARG A 20 3.69 -2.90 -5.24
N TYR A 21 3.15 -2.60 -4.06
CA TYR A 21 2.37 -3.56 -3.29
C TYR A 21 1.39 -2.84 -2.37
N PHE A 22 0.30 -3.52 -2.02
CA PHE A 22 -0.63 -3.02 -1.01
C PHE A 22 0.00 -3.10 0.37
N MET A 23 -0.25 -2.09 1.18
CA MET A 23 0.22 -2.04 2.57
C MET A 23 -0.78 -2.70 3.51
N TRP A 24 -0.25 -3.37 4.54
CA TRP A 24 -0.99 -4.13 5.52
C TRP A 24 -0.54 -3.73 6.92
N GLU A 25 -1.45 -3.81 7.88
CA GLU A 25 -1.20 -3.56 9.29
C GLU A 25 -1.93 -4.63 10.11
N ASN A 26 -1.23 -5.29 11.03
CA ASN A 26 -1.78 -6.36 11.88
C ASN A 26 -2.49 -7.50 11.11
N GLY A 27 -2.00 -7.83 9.90
CA GLY A 27 -2.57 -8.88 9.06
C GLY A 27 -3.80 -8.44 8.26
N GLU A 28 -4.19 -7.17 8.33
CA GLU A 28 -5.30 -6.60 7.57
C GLU A 28 -4.79 -5.59 6.53
N PRO A 29 -5.38 -5.55 5.32
CA PRO A 29 -5.03 -4.51 4.35
C PRO A 29 -5.47 -3.14 4.87
N LEU A 30 -4.64 -2.12 4.64
CA LEU A 30 -4.98 -0.74 4.99
C LEU A 30 -6.07 -0.21 4.06
N LEU A 31 -7.33 -0.30 4.52
CA LEU A 31 -8.53 0.07 3.78
C LEU A 31 -9.25 1.23 4.45
N PHE A 32 -9.67 2.20 3.63
CA PHE A 32 -10.35 3.40 4.09
C PHE A 32 -11.66 3.63 3.32
N PRO A 33 -12.67 4.25 3.96
CA PRO A 33 -13.96 4.50 3.31
C PRO A 33 -13.87 5.54 2.19
N THR A 34 -12.93 6.50 2.29
CA THR A 34 -12.77 7.55 1.28
C THR A 34 -11.31 7.79 0.93
N ARG A 35 -11.08 8.35 -0.27
CA ARG A 35 -9.75 8.77 -0.74
C ARG A 35 -9.10 9.76 0.22
N GLN A 36 -9.89 10.66 0.79
CA GLN A 36 -9.38 11.70 1.68
C GLN A 36 -8.83 11.08 2.96
N VAL A 37 -9.55 10.13 3.57
CA VAL A 37 -9.08 9.44 4.78
C VAL A 37 -7.79 8.66 4.49
N ALA A 38 -7.72 7.93 3.37
CA ALA A 38 -6.49 7.25 2.96
C ALA A 38 -5.31 8.22 2.78
N ARG A 39 -5.53 9.38 2.13
CA ARG A 39 -4.48 10.39 1.94
C ARG A 39 -4.03 11.02 3.26
N SER A 40 -4.96 11.26 4.19
CA SER A 40 -4.64 11.77 5.52
C SER A 40 -3.80 10.78 6.30
N TYR A 41 -4.14 9.49 6.26
CA TYR A 41 -3.32 8.42 6.83
C TYR A 41 -1.92 8.39 6.21
N ILE A 42 -1.82 8.38 4.87
CA ILE A 42 -0.53 8.38 4.17
C ILE A 42 0.33 9.59 4.56
N ALA A 43 -0.27 10.77 4.68
CA ALA A 43 0.44 11.99 5.06
C ALA A 43 0.92 11.93 6.51
N ARG A 44 0.12 11.38 7.43
CA ARG A 44 0.47 11.23 8.85
C ARG A 44 1.58 10.20 9.05
N GLU A 45 1.42 8.99 8.50
CA GLU A 45 2.35 7.89 8.74
C GLU A 45 3.62 7.99 7.90
N TYR A 46 3.50 8.37 6.62
CA TYR A 46 4.61 8.31 5.66
C TYR A 46 5.06 9.68 5.16
N GLY A 47 4.49 10.77 5.67
CA GLY A 47 4.81 12.14 5.25
C GLY A 47 6.29 12.50 5.37
N TYR A 48 7.00 11.87 6.31
CA TYR A 48 8.43 12.05 6.52
C TYR A 48 9.27 11.69 5.26
N ILE A 49 8.79 10.76 4.41
CA ILE A 49 9.49 10.34 3.19
C ILE A 49 9.73 11.53 2.26
N ARG A 50 8.84 12.55 2.26
CA ARG A 50 9.00 13.74 1.40
C ARG A 50 10.33 14.45 1.62
N TYR A 51 10.78 14.48 2.88
CA TYR A 51 11.93 15.26 3.33
C TYR A 51 13.18 14.39 3.55
N ARG A 52 13.04 13.06 3.57
CA ARG A 52 14.15 12.10 3.73
C ARG A 52 14.79 11.74 2.39
N ALA A 53 15.71 12.58 1.93
CA ALA A 53 16.41 12.39 0.66
C ALA A 53 17.23 11.08 0.61
N ASP A 54 17.73 10.62 1.75
CA ASP A 54 18.41 9.33 1.94
C ASP A 54 17.50 8.15 1.57
N LEU A 55 16.24 8.16 2.04
CA LEU A 55 15.28 7.10 1.74
C LEU A 55 14.76 7.16 0.29
N ARG A 56 14.73 8.36 -0.30
CA ARG A 56 14.28 8.55 -1.69
C ARG A 56 15.32 8.18 -2.74
N ARG A 57 16.60 8.21 -2.38
CA ARG A 57 17.73 7.88 -3.26
C ARG A 57 18.04 6.39 -3.21
N GLU A 58 18.95 5.95 -4.07
CA GLU A 58 19.57 4.63 -4.01
C GLU A 58 20.15 4.40 -2.59
N PRO A 59 20.03 3.20 -2.00
CA PRO A 59 19.50 1.95 -2.57
C PRO A 59 17.98 1.78 -2.47
N HIS A 60 17.30 2.63 -1.70
CA HIS A 60 15.91 2.41 -1.33
C HIS A 60 14.94 2.83 -2.43
N GLY A 61 15.09 4.05 -2.95
CA GLY A 61 14.22 4.59 -3.99
C GLY A 61 12.78 4.85 -3.55
N TRP A 62 12.53 5.01 -2.24
CA TRP A 62 11.18 5.14 -1.69
C TRP A 62 10.45 6.35 -2.26
N ARG A 63 9.14 6.21 -2.46
CA ARG A 63 8.23 7.28 -2.86
C ARG A 63 7.09 7.33 -1.85
N MET A 64 6.39 8.47 -1.84
CA MET A 64 5.16 8.58 -1.06
C MET A 64 4.19 7.49 -1.52
N PRO A 65 3.62 6.69 -0.60
CA PRO A 65 2.52 5.80 -0.93
C PRO A 65 1.35 6.53 -1.57
N GLN A 66 0.54 5.79 -2.34
CA GLN A 66 -0.60 6.34 -3.06
C GLN A 66 -1.91 5.77 -2.53
N ALA A 67 -2.92 6.65 -2.43
CA ALA A 67 -4.29 6.22 -2.18
C ALA A 67 -4.90 5.70 -3.50
N VAL A 68 -5.22 4.41 -3.53
CA VAL A 68 -5.75 3.71 -4.71
C VAL A 68 -7.15 3.17 -4.44
N ARG A 69 -8.05 3.27 -5.42
CA ARG A 69 -9.41 2.72 -5.29
C ARG A 69 -9.34 1.20 -5.44
N VAL A 70 -9.97 0.47 -4.53
CA VAL A 70 -9.99 -1.00 -4.52
C VAL A 70 -11.42 -1.53 -4.39
N ILE A 71 -11.63 -2.74 -4.87
CA ILE A 71 -12.86 -3.50 -4.66
C ILE A 71 -12.48 -4.69 -3.79
N VAL A 72 -13.17 -4.86 -2.67
CA VAL A 72 -12.95 -5.97 -1.74
C VAL A 72 -14.01 -7.03 -2.00
N GLU A 73 -13.56 -8.25 -2.25
CA GLU A 73 -14.40 -9.42 -2.46
C GLU A 73 -14.02 -10.48 -1.43
N LEU A 74 -15.02 -10.97 -0.69
CA LEU A 74 -14.82 -12.10 0.20
C LEU A 74 -15.01 -13.37 -0.61
N SER A 75 -13.94 -14.17 -0.74
CA SER A 75 -14.06 -15.52 -1.26
C SER A 75 -14.28 -16.48 -0.10
N PRO A 76 -15.22 -17.45 -0.21
CA PRO A 76 -15.23 -18.57 0.70
C PRO A 76 -13.89 -19.30 0.62
N TYR A 77 -13.31 -19.62 1.79
CA TYR A 77 -12.12 -20.45 1.87
C TYR A 77 -12.45 -21.85 1.35
N ARG A 78 -11.87 -22.24 0.21
CA ARG A 78 -11.96 -23.62 -0.27
C ARG A 78 -10.92 -24.44 0.48
N ASN A 79 -11.37 -25.21 1.47
CA ASN A 79 -10.58 -26.33 1.96
C ASN A 79 -10.31 -27.24 0.75
N GLY A 80 -9.05 -27.29 0.31
CA GLY A 80 -8.61 -28.32 -0.62
C GLY A 80 -8.82 -29.67 0.05
N GLY A 81 -9.92 -30.33 -0.30
CA GLY A 81 -10.09 -31.74 -0.02
C GLY A 81 -8.88 -32.46 -0.60
N ARG A 82 -8.09 -33.09 0.28
CA ARG A 82 -7.22 -34.17 -0.14
C ARG A 82 -8.14 -35.33 -0.51
N GLU A 83 -8.25 -35.61 -1.80
CA GLU A 83 -8.54 -36.96 -2.29
C GLU A 83 -7.23 -37.76 -2.35
#